data_AF-A0A848ZPX9-F1
#
_entry.id   AF-A0A848ZPX9-F1
#
_cell.length_a   1.000
_cell.length_b   1.000
_cell.length_c   1.000
_cell.angle_alpha   90.00
_cell.angle_beta   90.00
_cell.angle_gamma   90.00
#
_symmetry.space_group_name_H-M   'P 1'
#
loop_
_entity.id
_entity.type
_entity.pdbx_description
1 polymer ?
#
loop_
_entity_poly.entity_id
_entity_poly.type
_entity_poly.pdbx_seq_one_letter_code
_entity_poly.pdbx_strand_id
1 'polypeptide(L)'
;MENKLKDHYVPLTTTSPIWDHFFTVAPLIIVGTKEGDGYDMAPKHMATPLGPSNYFGFLCTPHHTTYHNVKETKEFSVSFPIPDQVLLASLGASPRIPDMEKSEQIVASLPTVKA
;
A
#
# COMPACT_ATOMS: atom_id res chain seq x y z
N MET A 1 -13.83 -41.33 9.23
CA MET A 1 -12.60 -40.79 8.58
C MET A 1 -12.27 -39.39 9.09
N GLU A 2 -13.26 -38.55 9.40
CA GLU A 2 -13.07 -37.21 10.01
C GLU A 2 -12.31 -37.19 11.35
N ASN A 3 -12.48 -38.20 12.22
CA ASN A 3 -11.84 -38.19 13.55
C ASN A 3 -10.31 -38.33 13.53
N LYS A 4 -9.71 -38.95 12.49
CA LYS A 4 -8.25 -39.12 12.40
C LYS A 4 -7.50 -37.85 11.95
N LEU A 5 -8.20 -36.90 11.35
CA LEU A 5 -7.60 -35.66 10.85
C LEU A 5 -7.33 -34.67 11.99
N LYS A 6 -8.13 -34.67 13.06
CA LYS A 6 -8.01 -33.74 14.19
C LYS A 6 -6.70 -33.86 14.95
N ASP A 7 -6.09 -35.05 14.99
CA ASP A 7 -4.87 -35.31 15.76
C ASP A 7 -3.60 -34.71 15.12
N HIS A 8 -3.70 -34.14 13.91
CA HIS A 8 -2.58 -33.59 13.15
C HIS A 8 -2.65 -32.07 12.87
N TYR A 9 -3.69 -31.39 13.34
CA TYR A 9 -3.81 -29.93 13.17
C TYR A 9 -3.59 -29.21 14.51
N VAL A 10 -2.75 -28.18 14.48
CA VAL A 10 -2.60 -27.25 15.61
C VAL A 10 -3.52 -26.05 15.37
N PRO A 11 -4.48 -25.77 16.27
CA PRO A 11 -5.33 -24.60 16.12
C PRO A 11 -4.50 -23.32 16.26
N LEU A 12 -4.66 -22.38 15.32
CA LEU A 12 -4.07 -21.06 15.40
C LEU A 12 -5.00 -20.13 16.16
N THR A 13 -4.46 -19.37 17.13
CA THR A 13 -5.24 -18.31 17.78
C THR A 13 -5.52 -17.19 16.78
N THR A 14 -6.75 -16.67 16.78
CA THR A 14 -7.16 -15.53 15.95
C THR A 14 -7.46 -14.29 16.81
N THR A 15 -6.92 -14.24 18.04
CA THR A 15 -7.05 -13.08 18.94
C THR A 15 -6.32 -11.84 18.43
N SER A 16 -5.34 -12.03 17.55
CA SER A 16 -4.64 -11.01 16.75
C SER A 16 -4.69 -11.41 15.26
N PRO A 17 -4.41 -10.47 14.33
CA PRO A 17 -4.31 -10.81 12.91
C PRO A 17 -3.26 -11.91 12.69
N ILE A 18 -3.70 -13.09 12.25
CA ILE A 18 -2.80 -14.23 12.07
C ILE A 18 -1.67 -13.96 11.08
N TRP A 19 -1.90 -13.05 10.15
CA TRP A 19 -0.98 -12.68 9.08
C TRP A 19 0.28 -11.97 9.59
N ASP A 20 0.23 -11.38 10.79
CA ASP A 20 1.41 -10.78 11.44
C ASP A 20 2.45 -11.85 11.84
N HIS A 21 2.06 -13.13 11.82
CA HIS A 21 2.93 -14.26 12.17
C HIS A 21 3.51 -14.99 10.95
N PHE A 22 3.12 -14.61 9.73
CA PHE A 22 3.57 -15.29 8.50
C PHE A 22 4.29 -14.31 7.57
N PHE A 23 5.39 -14.76 7.00
CA PHE A 23 5.97 -14.06 5.86
C PHE A 23 5.03 -14.18 4.66
N THR A 24 4.64 -13.05 4.08
CA THR A 24 3.82 -12.99 2.88
C THR A 24 4.58 -12.31 1.75
N VAL A 25 4.46 -12.85 0.54
CA VAL A 25 4.95 -12.19 -0.67
C VAL A 25 3.78 -11.42 -1.26
N ALA A 26 3.93 -10.10 -1.34
CA ALA A 26 2.91 -9.21 -1.87
C ALA A 26 3.50 -8.31 -2.96
N PRO A 27 2.76 -8.04 -4.04
CA PRO A 27 3.23 -7.11 -5.07
C PRO A 27 3.29 -5.70 -4.49
N LEU A 28 4.41 -5.01 -4.71
CA LEU A 28 4.47 -3.57 -4.51
C LEU A 28 3.78 -2.90 -5.70
N ILE A 29 2.70 -2.16 -5.45
CA ILE A 29 2.05 -1.32 -6.45
C ILE A 29 2.10 0.14 -6.03
N ILE A 30 1.96 1.05 -6.99
CA ILE A 30 1.69 2.46 -6.77
C ILE A 30 0.25 2.75 -7.20
N VAL A 31 -0.54 3.23 -6.26
CA VAL A 31 -1.88 3.77 -6.52
C VAL A 31 -1.75 5.27 -6.74
N GLY A 32 -2.02 5.72 -7.97
CA GLY A 32 -2.06 7.14 -8.32
C GLY A 32 -3.47 7.69 -8.22
N THR A 33 -3.65 8.85 -7.60
CA THR A 33 -4.95 9.53 -7.47
C THR A 33 -4.81 11.03 -7.71
N LYS A 34 -5.88 11.68 -8.16
CA LYS A 34 -5.89 13.13 -8.36
C LYS A 34 -5.93 13.86 -7.01
N GLU A 35 -5.08 14.85 -6.81
CA GLU A 35 -5.01 15.67 -5.58
C GLU A 35 -4.85 17.15 -5.98
N GLY A 36 -5.96 17.91 -5.94
CA GLY A 36 -5.99 19.28 -6.46
C GLY A 36 -5.53 19.34 -7.92
N ASP A 37 -4.59 20.25 -8.23
CA ASP A 37 -3.97 20.33 -9.57
C ASP A 37 -2.91 19.23 -9.81
N GLY A 38 -2.47 18.52 -8.77
CA GLY A 38 -1.45 17.48 -8.80
C GLY A 38 -1.99 16.06 -8.66
N TYR A 39 -1.13 15.16 -8.16
CA TYR A 39 -1.42 13.74 -7.96
C TYR A 39 -0.75 13.21 -6.68
N ASP A 40 -1.49 12.38 -5.93
CA ASP A 40 -0.96 11.59 -4.82
C ASP A 40 -0.51 10.22 -5.34
N MET A 41 0.69 9.79 -4.96
CA MET A 41 1.31 8.53 -5.36
C MET A 41 1.57 7.67 -4.13
N ALA A 42 0.70 6.69 -3.91
CA ALA A 42 0.68 5.91 -2.68
C ALA A 42 1.09 4.44 -2.93
N PRO A 43 2.23 3.99 -2.39
CA PRO A 43 2.61 2.58 -2.44
C PRO A 43 1.64 1.72 -1.63
N LYS A 44 1.21 0.58 -2.18
CA LYS A 44 0.36 -0.41 -1.51
C LYS A 44 0.91 -1.81 -1.76
N HIS A 45 0.79 -2.69 -0.75
CA HIS A 45 1.12 -4.11 -0.85
C HIS A 45 -0.14 -5.00 -0.76
N MET A 46 -1.19 -4.54 -0.10
CA MET A 46 -2.49 -5.25 -0.05
C MET A 46 -3.35 -4.82 -1.24
N ALA A 47 -3.10 -5.41 -2.41
CA ALA A 47 -3.84 -5.15 -3.63
C ALA A 47 -3.90 -6.38 -4.55
N THR A 48 -5.03 -6.57 -5.23
CA THR A 48 -5.23 -7.72 -6.12
C THR A 48 -6.40 -7.49 -7.10
N PRO A 49 -6.38 -8.11 -8.29
CA PRO A 49 -7.60 -8.36 -9.05
C PRO A 49 -8.62 -9.13 -8.18
N LEU A 50 -9.90 -8.78 -8.30
CA LEU A 50 -10.98 -9.40 -7.50
C LEU A 50 -11.65 -10.59 -8.22
N GLY A 51 -11.23 -10.91 -9.44
CA GLY A 51 -11.77 -12.01 -10.22
C GLY A 51 -11.37 -11.94 -11.70
N PRO A 52 -12.00 -12.76 -12.56
CA PRO A 52 -11.74 -12.78 -14.00
C PRO A 52 -12.31 -11.55 -14.74
N SER A 53 -13.21 -10.81 -14.12
CA SER A 53 -13.70 -9.53 -14.62
C SER A 53 -12.74 -8.38 -14.29
N ASN A 54 -13.00 -7.19 -14.82
CA ASN A 54 -12.11 -6.02 -14.71
C ASN A 54 -12.26 -5.28 -13.37
N TYR A 55 -12.23 -6.00 -12.25
CA TYR A 55 -12.27 -5.40 -10.92
C TYR A 55 -10.92 -5.52 -10.22
N PHE A 56 -10.44 -4.41 -9.66
CA PHE A 56 -9.20 -4.34 -8.91
C PHE A 56 -9.48 -3.73 -7.53
N GLY A 57 -8.96 -4.36 -6.48
CA GLY A 57 -9.13 -3.91 -5.10
C GLY A 57 -7.78 -3.65 -4.44
N PHE A 58 -7.73 -2.65 -3.58
CA PHE A 58 -6.61 -2.39 -2.68
C PHE A 58 -7.12 -1.91 -1.33
N LEU A 59 -6.34 -2.13 -0.28
CA LEU A 59 -6.69 -1.67 1.07
C LEU A 59 -6.12 -0.28 1.33
N CYS A 60 -6.95 0.61 1.86
CA CYS A 60 -6.54 1.95 2.27
C CYS A 60 -7.32 2.39 3.50
N THR A 61 -6.63 2.92 4.50
CA THR A 61 -7.28 3.46 5.70
C THR A 61 -7.98 4.78 5.37
N PRO A 62 -9.08 5.13 6.08
CA PRO A 62 -9.72 6.43 5.94
C PRO A 62 -8.88 7.64 6.38
N HIS A 63 -7.69 7.43 6.94
CA HIS A 63 -6.78 8.52 7.35
C HIS A 63 -5.87 8.97 6.19
N HIS A 64 -5.82 8.21 5.10
CA HIS A 64 -4.95 8.53 3.97
C HIS A 64 -5.68 9.34 2.91
N THR A 65 -5.00 10.33 2.34
CA THR A 65 -5.56 11.16 1.26
C THR A 65 -5.98 10.35 0.04
N THR A 66 -5.25 9.28 -0.30
CA THR A 66 -5.65 8.34 -1.36
C THR A 66 -7.10 7.85 -1.20
N TYR A 67 -7.55 7.58 0.04
CA TYR A 67 -8.94 7.16 0.30
C TYR A 67 -9.93 8.27 -0.06
N HIS A 68 -9.64 9.51 0.35
CA HIS A 68 -10.49 10.67 0.07
C HIS A 68 -10.51 11.00 -1.41
N ASN A 69 -9.35 10.99 -2.08
CA ASN A 69 -9.22 11.25 -3.51
C ASN A 69 -10.04 10.25 -4.34
N VAL A 70 -9.95 8.95 -4.05
CA VAL A 70 -10.77 7.93 -4.73
C VAL A 70 -12.25 8.09 -4.41
N LYS A 71 -12.60 8.47 -3.17
CA LYS A 71 -14.00 8.68 -2.79
C LYS A 71 -14.61 9.88 -3.54
N GLU A 72 -13.85 10.93 -3.76
CA GLU A 72 -14.26 12.14 -4.47
C GLU A 72 -14.31 11.92 -5.98
N THR A 73 -13.20 11.45 -6.57
CA THR A 73 -13.01 11.38 -8.03
C THR A 73 -13.50 10.08 -8.65
N LYS A 74 -13.68 9.02 -7.86
CA LYS A 74 -14.05 7.66 -8.31
C LYS A 74 -13.03 7.01 -9.24
N GLU A 75 -11.82 7.55 -9.30
CA GLU A 75 -10.79 7.12 -10.23
C GLU A 75 -9.46 6.89 -9.52
N PHE A 76 -8.68 5.95 -10.02
CA PHE A 76 -7.29 5.72 -9.63
C PHE A 76 -6.56 4.98 -10.74
N SER A 77 -5.23 5.06 -10.72
CA SER A 77 -4.35 4.23 -11.54
C SER A 77 -3.62 3.20 -10.68
N VAL A 78 -3.19 2.11 -11.31
CA VAL A 78 -2.34 1.09 -10.70
C VAL A 78 -1.09 0.95 -11.56
N SER A 79 0.07 1.17 -10.95
CA SER A 79 1.37 1.02 -11.59
C SER A 79 2.24 0.05 -10.80
N PHE A 80 3.10 -0.70 -11.51
CA PHE A 80 4.05 -1.62 -10.90
C PHE A 80 5.46 -1.02 -11.05
N PRO A 81 6.11 -0.60 -9.94
CA PRO A 81 7.43 -0.01 -9.99
C PRO A 81 8.46 -1.05 -10.45
N ILE A 82 9.41 -0.62 -11.28
CA ILE A 82 10.59 -1.43 -11.62
C ILE A 82 11.63 -1.35 -10.48
N PRO A 83 12.63 -2.25 -10.43
CA PRO A 83 13.61 -2.29 -9.32
C PRO A 83 14.26 -0.95 -8.99
N ASP A 84 14.61 -0.14 -10.00
CA ASP A 84 15.25 1.17 -9.81
C ASP A 84 14.30 2.23 -9.20
N GLN A 85 13.00 1.97 -9.19
CA GLN A 85 11.98 2.86 -8.62
C GLN A 85 11.60 2.52 -7.18
N VAL A 86 12.18 1.46 -6.59
CA VAL A 86 11.86 1.05 -5.22
C VAL A 86 12.14 2.17 -4.23
N LEU A 87 13.24 2.91 -4.38
CA LEU A 87 13.55 4.04 -3.50
C LEU A 87 12.46 5.11 -3.55
N LEU A 88 12.03 5.51 -4.74
CA LEU A 88 10.96 6.51 -4.92
C LEU A 88 9.63 6.02 -4.35
N ALA A 89 9.30 4.74 -4.57
CA ALA A 89 8.14 4.11 -3.95
C ALA A 89 8.24 4.19 -2.42
N SER A 90 9.37 3.80 -1.82
CA SER A 90 9.57 3.86 -0.37
C SER A 90 9.44 5.27 0.19
N LEU A 91 9.94 6.29 -0.51
CA LEU A 91 9.80 7.70 -0.10
C LEU A 91 8.34 8.17 -0.16
N GLY A 92 7.56 7.70 -1.13
CA GLY A 92 6.12 7.94 -1.21
C GLY A 92 5.35 7.38 0.00
N ALA A 93 5.86 6.31 0.63
CA ALA A 93 5.26 5.72 1.82
C ALA A 93 5.57 6.45 3.14
N SER A 94 6.48 7.44 3.16
CA SER A 94 6.82 8.09 4.43
C SER A 94 5.59 8.84 5.02
N PRO A 95 5.49 8.95 6.35
CA PRO A 95 4.40 9.70 6.98
C PRO A 95 4.36 11.14 6.47
N ARG A 96 3.15 11.69 6.26
CA ARG A 96 2.98 13.11 5.92
C ARG A 96 3.15 13.95 7.20
N ILE A 97 3.97 14.99 7.13
CA ILE A 97 4.06 16.05 8.14
C ILE A 97 3.01 17.12 7.80
N PRO A 98 2.24 17.63 8.79
CA PRO A 98 1.32 18.75 8.58
C PRO A 98 2.04 19.98 8.02
N ASP A 99 1.34 20.77 7.19
CA ASP A 99 1.79 22.07 6.68
C ASP A 99 3.08 22.05 5.83
N MET A 100 3.45 20.89 5.27
CA MET A 100 4.58 20.76 4.34
C MET A 100 4.19 19.84 3.18
N GLU A 101 4.56 20.21 1.95
CA GLU A 101 4.29 19.38 0.79
C GLU A 101 5.08 18.07 0.82
N LYS A 102 4.50 17.00 0.27
CA LYS A 102 5.12 15.67 0.31
C LYS A 102 6.49 15.64 -0.38
N SER A 103 6.61 16.35 -1.50
CA SER A 103 7.86 16.49 -2.25
C SER A 103 8.96 17.18 -1.43
N GLU A 104 8.60 18.26 -0.72
CA GLU A 104 9.52 18.99 0.16
C GLU A 104 10.02 18.11 1.32
N GLN A 105 9.11 17.35 1.95
CA GLN A 105 9.46 16.39 2.99
C GLN A 105 10.46 15.34 2.51
N ILE A 106 10.22 14.80 1.30
CA ILE A 106 11.12 13.82 0.70
C ILE A 106 12.51 14.43 0.54
N VAL A 107 12.61 15.60 -0.08
CA VAL A 107 13.90 16.28 -0.30
C VAL A 107 14.60 16.57 1.03
N ALA A 108 13.87 17.05 2.04
CA ALA A 108 14.41 17.34 3.37
C ALA A 108 14.92 16.09 4.12
N SER A 109 14.32 14.93 3.86
CA SER A 109 14.72 13.65 4.48
C SER A 109 15.94 12.98 3.81
N LEU A 110 16.29 13.39 2.60
CA LEU A 110 17.42 12.81 1.88
C LEU A 110 18.75 13.43 2.34
N PRO A 111 19.79 12.60 2.59
CA PRO A 111 21.13 13.13 2.84
C PRO A 111 21.64 13.83 1.57
N THR A 112 21.75 15.15 1.62
CA THR A 112 22.24 15.98 0.51
C THR A 112 23.70 16.36 0.74
N VAL A 113 24.47 16.41 -0.34
CA VAL A 113 25.82 16.98 -0.37
C VAL A 113 25.76 18.22 -1.25
N LYS A 114 26.43 19.31 -0.83
CA LYS A 114 26.60 20.48 -1.70
C LYS A 114 27.39 20.07 -2.93
N ALA A 115 26.85 20.40 -4.10
CA ALA A 115 27.54 20.26 -5.38
C ALA A 115 28.76 21.20 -5.44
#